data_AF-E7BSA9-F1
#
_entry.id   AF-E7BSA9-F1
#
_cell.length_a   1.000
_cell.length_b   1.000
_cell.length_c   1.000
_cell.angle_alpha   90.00
_cell.angle_beta   90.00
_cell.angle_gamma   90.00
#
_symmetry.space_group_name_H-M   'P 1'
#
loop_
_entity.id
_entity.type
_entity.pdbx_description
1 polymer ?
#
loop_
_entity_poly.entity_id
_entity_poly.type
_entity_poly.pdbx_seq_one_letter_code
_entity_poly.pdbx_strand_id
1 'polypeptide(L)'
;TCQCFGNFMGFNCGNCKFGFRGPKCTEKRFLVRRNIFDLSIPEKNKFLAYLNLAKRTTSPDYVIPTATYGQMNNGSTPMFNDINVYDLFVWMHYYVSRDTLLGGSEIWRDVDFAHEAPGFLPWHRLFLLLWEQEIQMLTSDENFTIPYWDWRDAANCDICTDEYMGGRDPANPNLLSPASFFSSWQV
;
A
#
# COMPACT_ATOMS: atom_id res chain seq x y z
N THR A 1 3.31 -20.50 10.81
CA THR A 1 3.83 -19.60 9.75
C THR A 1 5.16 -20.12 9.25
N CYS A 2 5.52 -19.84 8.00
CA CYS A 2 6.81 -20.27 7.42
C CYS A 2 7.99 -19.59 8.11
N GLN A 3 9.10 -20.31 8.25
CA GLN A 3 10.38 -19.79 8.71
C GLN A 3 11.40 -19.93 7.59
N CYS A 4 11.83 -18.80 7.02
CA CYS A 4 12.70 -18.79 5.86
C CYS A 4 14.17 -18.81 6.26
N PHE A 5 14.98 -19.61 5.56
CA PHE A 5 16.42 -19.71 5.81
C PHE A 5 17.19 -18.54 5.17
N GLY A 6 18.32 -18.14 5.77
CA GLY A 6 19.23 -17.14 5.19
C GLY A 6 18.54 -15.81 4.86
N ASN A 7 18.64 -15.38 3.59
CA ASN A 7 18.08 -14.13 3.08
C ASN A 7 16.74 -14.29 2.34
N PHE A 8 16.11 -15.45 2.43
CA PHE A 8 14.76 -15.65 1.90
C PHE A 8 13.70 -15.07 2.85
N MET A 9 12.56 -14.66 2.30
CA MET A 9 11.37 -14.14 2.99
C MET A 9 10.09 -14.40 2.18
N GLY A 10 8.96 -13.85 2.64
CA GLY A 10 7.65 -13.99 2.01
C GLY A 10 6.83 -15.11 2.64
N PHE A 11 5.54 -15.17 2.32
CA PHE A 11 4.61 -16.12 2.92
C PHE A 11 4.97 -17.59 2.62
N ASN A 12 5.67 -17.83 1.50
CA ASN A 12 6.13 -19.14 1.03
C ASN A 12 7.67 -19.27 0.95
N CYS A 13 8.42 -18.31 1.50
CA CYS A 13 9.88 -18.22 1.38
C CYS A 13 10.43 -18.07 -0.06
N GLY A 14 9.60 -17.66 -1.02
CA GLY A 14 9.99 -17.46 -2.42
C GLY A 14 10.63 -16.11 -2.72
N ASN A 15 10.54 -15.13 -1.80
CA ASN A 15 11.04 -13.78 -2.00
C ASN A 15 12.37 -13.56 -1.27
N CYS A 16 13.07 -12.46 -1.59
CA CYS A 16 14.29 -12.06 -0.89
C CYS A 16 14.03 -10.96 0.14
N LYS A 17 14.74 -11.01 1.27
CA LYS A 17 14.74 -9.96 2.30
C LYS A 17 15.01 -8.59 1.67
N PHE A 18 14.39 -7.53 2.21
CA PHE A 18 14.63 -6.16 1.75
C PHE A 18 16.14 -5.85 1.68
N GLY A 19 16.59 -5.33 0.53
CA GLY A 19 18.00 -5.09 0.25
C GLY A 19 18.74 -6.27 -0.40
N PHE A 20 18.06 -7.37 -0.71
CA PHE A 20 18.61 -8.50 -1.46
C PHE A 20 17.74 -8.84 -2.68
N ARG A 21 18.35 -9.43 -3.71
CA ARG A 21 17.68 -9.92 -4.92
C ARG A 21 18.38 -11.14 -5.52
N GLY A 22 17.87 -11.56 -6.69
CA GLY A 22 18.37 -12.68 -7.46
C GLY A 22 17.84 -14.03 -6.94
N PRO A 23 17.94 -15.10 -7.74
CA PRO A 23 17.30 -16.40 -7.46
C PRO A 23 17.82 -17.08 -6.17
N LYS A 24 18.93 -16.60 -5.61
CA LYS A 24 19.54 -17.10 -4.37
C LYS A 24 19.54 -16.08 -3.23
N CYS A 25 18.96 -14.89 -3.42
CA CYS A 25 18.94 -13.81 -2.42
C CYS A 25 20.34 -13.42 -1.87
N THR A 26 21.35 -13.44 -2.75
CA THR A 26 22.74 -13.12 -2.38
C THR A 26 23.22 -11.79 -2.94
N GLU A 27 22.55 -11.26 -3.96
CA GLU A 27 22.89 -9.97 -4.56
C GLU A 27 22.33 -8.85 -3.69
N LYS A 28 23.20 -7.94 -3.23
CA LYS A 28 22.75 -6.75 -2.52
C LYS A 28 22.12 -5.76 -3.49
N ARG A 29 20.99 -5.19 -3.09
CA ARG A 29 20.27 -4.14 -3.81
C ARG A 29 20.16 -2.91 -2.93
N PHE A 30 20.48 -1.76 -3.50
CA PHE A 30 20.27 -0.46 -2.88
C PHE A 30 19.40 0.37 -3.80
N LEU A 31 18.29 0.88 -3.27
CA LEU A 31 17.33 1.70 -3.99
C LEU A 31 17.20 3.06 -3.32
N VAL A 32 16.93 4.10 -4.11
CA VAL A 32 16.82 5.48 -3.64
C VAL A 32 15.41 5.98 -3.91
N ARG A 33 14.67 6.26 -2.84
CA ARG A 33 13.42 7.03 -2.92
C ARG A 33 13.77 8.50 -3.09
N ARG A 34 13.29 9.12 -4.17
CA ARG A 34 13.58 10.51 -4.55
C ARG A 34 12.36 11.40 -4.33
N ASN A 35 12.59 12.72 -4.26
CA ASN A 35 11.48 13.67 -4.26
C ASN A 35 10.73 13.52 -5.60
N ILE A 36 9.39 13.58 -5.56
CA ILE A 36 8.54 13.46 -6.75
C ILE A 36 8.84 14.56 -7.79
N PHE A 37 9.30 15.73 -7.35
CA PHE A 37 9.72 16.83 -8.23
C PHE A 37 11.08 16.61 -8.91
N ASP A 38 11.92 15.72 -8.37
CA ASP A 38 13.22 15.38 -8.96
C ASP A 38 13.11 14.29 -10.04
N LEU A 39 11.94 13.65 -10.17
CA LEU A 39 11.70 12.63 -11.17
C LEU A 39 11.64 13.24 -12.57
N SER A 40 12.26 12.56 -13.53
CA SER A 40 12.02 12.83 -14.94
C SER A 40 10.58 12.51 -15.32
N ILE A 41 10.10 13.09 -16.43
CA ILE A 41 8.74 12.84 -16.94
C ILE A 41 8.47 11.32 -17.10
N PRO A 42 9.37 10.49 -17.67
CA PRO A 42 9.15 9.05 -17.75
C PRO A 42 9.09 8.35 -16.38
N GLU A 43 9.93 8.75 -15.41
CA GLU A 43 9.92 8.17 -14.06
C GLU A 43 8.61 8.47 -13.34
N LYS A 44 8.15 9.72 -13.40
CA LYS A 44 6.86 10.15 -12.83
C LYS A 44 5.69 9.42 -13.50
N ASN A 45 5.65 9.37 -14.84
CA ASN A 45 4.59 8.69 -15.56
C ASN A 45 4.56 7.19 -15.26
N LYS A 46 5.74 6.56 -15.10
CA LYS A 46 5.85 5.16 -14.64
C LYS A 46 5.24 4.97 -13.25
N PHE A 47 5.59 5.83 -12.30
CA PHE A 47 5.02 5.79 -10.95
C PHE A 47 3.49 5.87 -10.97
N LEU A 48 2.93 6.86 -11.65
CA LEU A 48 1.48 7.05 -11.76
C LEU A 48 0.80 5.86 -12.45
N ALA A 49 1.39 5.34 -13.52
CA ALA A 49 0.87 4.17 -14.23
C ALA A 49 0.88 2.91 -13.34
N TYR A 50 1.93 2.71 -12.55
CA TYR A 50 2.04 1.56 -11.64
C TYR A 50 1.04 1.64 -10.49
N LEU A 51 0.75 2.83 -9.96
CA LEU A 51 -0.34 3.01 -8.98
C LEU A 51 -1.69 2.62 -9.57
N ASN A 52 -2.00 3.09 -10.78
CA ASN A 52 -3.27 2.75 -11.45
C ASN A 52 -3.36 1.26 -11.80
N LEU A 53 -2.24 0.63 -12.17
CA LEU A 53 -2.19 -0.82 -12.39
C LEU A 53 -2.46 -1.57 -11.08
N ALA A 54 -1.80 -1.20 -9.98
CA ALA A 54 -2.02 -1.81 -8.67
C ALA A 54 -3.48 -1.69 -8.20
N LYS A 55 -4.16 -0.57 -8.49
CA LYS A 55 -5.59 -0.38 -8.18
C LYS A 55 -6.52 -1.24 -9.03
N ARG A 56 -6.06 -1.74 -10.19
CA ARG A 56 -6.89 -2.49 -11.15
C ARG A 56 -6.54 -3.98 -11.22
N THR A 57 -5.47 -4.42 -10.58
CA THR A 57 -5.04 -5.82 -10.58
C THR A 57 -5.34 -6.49 -9.25
N THR A 58 -6.14 -7.55 -9.28
CA THR A 58 -6.37 -8.44 -8.13
C THR A 58 -5.05 -9.00 -7.61
N SER A 59 -4.86 -8.94 -6.30
CA SER A 59 -3.73 -9.55 -5.60
C SER A 59 -3.75 -11.07 -5.79
N PRO A 60 -2.67 -11.69 -6.29
CA PRO A 60 -2.62 -13.13 -6.49
C PRO A 60 -2.37 -13.91 -5.19
N ASP A 61 -1.77 -13.27 -4.19
CA ASP A 61 -1.25 -13.93 -2.99
C ASP A 61 -2.08 -13.65 -1.73
N TYR A 62 -2.82 -12.54 -1.71
CA TYR A 62 -3.58 -12.07 -0.55
C TYR A 62 -5.06 -11.86 -0.85
N VAL A 63 -5.89 -12.27 0.11
CA VAL A 63 -7.33 -12.00 0.21
C VAL A 63 -7.63 -11.36 1.56
N ILE A 64 -8.76 -10.67 1.68
CA ILE A 64 -9.13 -9.98 2.92
C ILE A 64 -10.31 -10.66 3.62
N PRO A 65 -10.29 -10.79 4.96
CA PRO A 65 -11.42 -11.30 5.71
C PRO A 65 -12.58 -10.29 5.68
N THR A 66 -13.80 -10.79 5.47
CA THR A 66 -15.04 -10.00 5.46
C THR A 66 -15.90 -10.20 6.70
N ALA A 67 -15.44 -11.02 7.64
CA ALA A 67 -16.12 -11.36 8.88
C ALA A 67 -15.14 -11.52 10.04
N THR A 68 -15.64 -11.54 11.28
CA THR A 68 -14.82 -11.85 12.47
C THR A 68 -14.50 -13.34 12.55
N TYR A 69 -13.48 -13.71 13.32
CA TYR A 69 -13.12 -15.11 13.56
C TYR A 69 -14.30 -15.96 14.10
N GLY A 70 -15.11 -15.38 14.98
CA GLY A 70 -16.31 -16.03 15.51
C GLY A 70 -17.38 -16.24 14.43
N GLN A 71 -17.61 -15.26 13.56
CA GLN A 71 -18.52 -15.40 12.41
C GLN A 71 -18.04 -16.45 11.40
N MET A 72 -16.72 -16.64 11.27
CA MET A 72 -16.13 -17.69 10.45
C MET A 72 -16.15 -19.09 11.10
N ASN A 73 -16.97 -19.29 12.13
CA ASN A 73 -17.03 -20.55 12.89
C ASN A 73 -15.64 -21.03 13.34
N ASN A 74 -14.88 -20.13 13.97
CA ASN A 74 -13.50 -20.37 14.40
C ASN A 74 -12.60 -20.89 13.28
N GLY A 75 -12.78 -20.34 12.07
CA GLY A 75 -11.99 -20.66 10.88
C GLY A 75 -12.51 -21.83 10.04
N SER A 76 -13.56 -22.54 10.48
CA SER A 76 -14.14 -23.66 9.69
C SER A 76 -15.00 -23.19 8.52
N THR A 77 -15.47 -21.94 8.55
CA THR A 77 -16.26 -21.31 7.48
C THR A 77 -15.53 -20.05 7.00
N PRO A 78 -14.53 -20.17 6.12
CA PRO A 78 -13.72 -19.04 5.68
C PRO A 78 -14.58 -18.02 4.90
N MET A 79 -14.48 -16.75 5.28
CA MET A 79 -15.18 -15.64 4.61
C MET A 79 -14.15 -14.60 4.17
N PHE A 80 -13.71 -14.73 2.92
CA PHE A 80 -12.70 -13.86 2.33
C PHE A 80 -13.16 -13.35 0.96
N ASN A 81 -12.71 -12.15 0.61
CA ASN A 81 -12.89 -11.59 -0.73
C ASN A 81 -11.52 -11.33 -1.37
N ASP A 82 -11.49 -11.49 -2.69
CA ASP A 82 -10.44 -10.95 -3.54
C ASP A 82 -10.36 -9.43 -3.39
N ILE A 83 -9.15 -8.90 -3.55
CA ILE A 83 -8.88 -7.46 -3.46
C ILE A 83 -7.79 -7.08 -4.44
N ASN A 84 -7.80 -5.85 -4.97
CA ASN A 84 -6.67 -5.38 -5.78
C ASN A 84 -5.47 -5.01 -4.91
N VAL A 85 -4.28 -4.96 -5.54
CA VAL A 85 -3.02 -4.70 -4.84
C VAL A 85 -3.06 -3.36 -4.09
N TYR A 86 -3.62 -2.29 -4.66
CA TYR A 86 -3.70 -1.01 -3.95
C TYR A 86 -4.62 -1.09 -2.73
N ASP A 87 -5.82 -1.65 -2.90
CA ASP A 87 -6.82 -1.72 -1.85
C ASP A 87 -6.47 -2.73 -0.75
N LEU A 88 -5.61 -3.70 -1.01
CA LEU A 88 -5.03 -4.53 0.04
C LEU A 88 -4.33 -3.66 1.10
N PHE A 89 -3.56 -2.65 0.67
CA PHE A 89 -2.87 -1.74 1.57
C PHE A 89 -3.84 -0.74 2.22
N VAL A 90 -4.86 -0.27 1.51
CA VAL A 90 -5.95 0.52 2.13
C VAL A 90 -6.64 -0.28 3.23
N TRP A 91 -7.01 -1.52 2.93
CA TRP A 91 -7.68 -2.42 3.87
C TRP A 91 -6.80 -2.74 5.08
N MET A 92 -5.50 -3.01 4.88
CA MET A 92 -4.58 -3.25 5.99
C MET A 92 -4.49 -2.04 6.94
N HIS A 93 -4.42 -0.83 6.41
CA HIS A 93 -4.39 0.40 7.21
C HIS A 93 -5.71 0.65 7.95
N TYR A 94 -6.84 0.43 7.28
CA TYR A 94 -8.16 0.41 7.93
C TYR A 94 -8.22 -0.62 9.07
N TYR A 95 -7.76 -1.84 8.82
CA TYR A 95 -7.90 -2.95 9.76
C TYR A 95 -7.06 -2.77 11.03
N VAL A 96 -5.94 -2.03 10.98
CA VAL A 96 -5.12 -1.73 12.17
C VAL A 96 -5.62 -0.54 12.98
N SER A 97 -6.46 0.31 12.37
CA SER A 97 -6.96 1.55 12.99
C SER A 97 -8.46 1.51 13.29
N ARG A 98 -9.14 0.39 13.00
CA ARG A 98 -10.57 0.22 13.23
C ARG A 98 -10.89 0.03 14.72
N ASP A 99 -12.10 0.42 15.09
CA ASP A 99 -12.67 0.12 16.40
C ASP A 99 -12.64 -1.38 16.71
N THR A 100 -12.34 -1.72 17.96
CA THR A 100 -12.41 -3.09 18.46
C THR A 100 -13.86 -3.48 18.68
N LEU A 101 -14.30 -4.57 18.06
CA LEU A 101 -15.63 -5.12 18.27
C LEU A 101 -15.67 -5.92 19.58
N LEU A 102 -16.51 -5.51 20.53
CA LEU A 102 -16.65 -6.19 21.82
C LEU A 102 -17.75 -7.28 21.81
N GLY A 103 -18.63 -7.25 20.80
CA GLY A 103 -19.77 -8.16 20.65
C GLY A 103 -21.09 -7.39 20.56
N GLY A 104 -22.08 -7.96 19.87
CA GLY A 104 -23.34 -7.26 19.60
C GLY A 104 -23.10 -5.97 18.80
N SER A 105 -23.61 -4.84 19.30
CA SER A 105 -23.37 -3.50 18.74
C SER A 105 -22.33 -2.69 19.51
N GLU A 106 -21.64 -3.29 20.49
CA GLU A 106 -20.66 -2.60 21.32
C GLU A 106 -19.27 -2.57 20.67
N ILE A 107 -18.63 -1.41 20.78
CA ILE A 107 -17.32 -1.12 20.19
C ILE A 107 -16.45 -0.35 21.17
N TRP A 108 -15.14 -0.56 21.10
CA TRP A 108 -14.14 0.24 21.78
C TRP A 108 -13.31 1.02 20.76
N ARG A 109 -13.28 2.34 20.91
CA ARG A 109 -12.67 3.28 19.96
C ARG A 109 -11.29 3.78 20.35
N ASP A 110 -10.91 3.67 21.62
CA ASP A 110 -9.65 4.22 22.13
C ASP A 110 -8.50 3.22 21.94
N VAL A 111 -8.38 2.68 20.72
CA VAL A 111 -7.36 1.70 20.35
C VAL A 111 -6.95 1.89 18.89
N ASP A 112 -5.64 2.04 18.67
CA ASP A 112 -5.04 2.11 17.34
C ASP A 112 -3.69 1.36 17.38
N PHE A 113 -3.48 0.44 16.43
CA PHE A 113 -2.28 -0.40 16.38
C PHE A 113 -1.16 0.18 15.50
N ALA A 114 -1.44 1.27 14.76
CA ALA A 114 -0.52 1.90 13.84
C ALA A 114 -0.31 3.41 14.10
N HIS A 115 -1.07 4.04 14.98
CA HIS A 115 -0.96 5.46 15.34
C HIS A 115 -0.90 5.66 16.85
N GLU A 116 -0.63 6.90 17.28
CA GLU A 116 -0.67 7.36 18.68
C GLU A 116 0.21 6.57 19.67
N ALA A 117 1.15 5.78 19.15
CA ALA A 117 2.00 4.89 19.91
C ALA A 117 3.38 4.75 19.24
N PRO A 118 4.40 4.21 19.95
CA PRO A 118 5.74 3.98 19.39
C PRO A 118 5.76 3.10 18.14
N GLY A 119 4.68 2.35 17.87
CA GLY A 119 4.49 1.56 16.66
C GLY A 119 4.33 2.38 15.39
N PHE A 120 4.03 3.68 15.47
CA PHE A 120 3.68 4.52 14.32
C PHE A 120 4.70 4.48 13.17
N LEU A 121 5.94 4.87 13.45
CA LEU A 121 7.01 4.90 12.46
C LEU A 121 7.40 3.50 11.94
N PRO A 122 7.64 2.47 12.79
CA PRO A 122 8.01 1.16 12.29
C PRO A 122 6.89 0.48 11.50
N TRP A 123 5.62 0.66 11.89
CA TRP A 123 4.47 0.10 11.17
C TRP A 123 4.39 0.67 9.76
N HIS A 124 4.38 2.01 9.63
CA HIS A 124 4.30 2.67 8.33
C HIS A 124 5.55 2.43 7.46
N ARG A 125 6.73 2.26 8.08
CA ARG A 125 7.94 1.86 7.34
C ARG A 125 7.77 0.49 6.68
N LEU A 126 7.30 -0.51 7.43
CA LEU A 126 7.10 -1.85 6.88
C LEU A 126 5.97 -1.86 5.84
N PHE A 127 4.89 -1.13 6.11
CA PHE A 127 3.79 -0.91 5.15
C PHE A 127 4.30 -0.43 3.79
N LEU A 128 5.11 0.64 3.76
CA LEU A 128 5.68 1.16 2.52
C LEU A 128 6.71 0.23 1.87
N LEU A 129 7.41 -0.61 2.64
CA LEU A 129 8.35 -1.60 2.08
C LEU A 129 7.61 -2.72 1.38
N LEU A 130 6.54 -3.23 2.00
CA LEU A 130 5.69 -4.27 1.42
C LEU A 130 4.94 -3.72 0.20
N TRP A 131 4.40 -2.50 0.26
CA TRP A 131 3.69 -1.90 -0.85
C TRP A 131 4.57 -1.71 -2.08
N GLU A 132 5.80 -1.22 -1.87
CA GLU A 132 6.78 -1.10 -2.94
C GLU A 132 7.14 -2.47 -3.53
N GLN A 133 7.31 -3.51 -2.69
CA GLN A 133 7.61 -4.87 -3.14
C GLN A 133 6.47 -5.48 -3.96
N GLU A 134 5.21 -5.32 -3.55
CA GLU A 134 4.05 -5.82 -4.30
C GLU A 134 3.96 -5.17 -5.69
N ILE A 135 4.22 -3.86 -5.79
CA ILE A 135 4.27 -3.17 -7.09
C ILE A 135 5.47 -3.65 -7.92
N GLN A 136 6.66 -3.84 -7.33
CA GLN A 136 7.82 -4.39 -8.03
C GLN A 136 7.50 -5.79 -8.61
N MET A 137 6.83 -6.65 -7.85
CA MET A 137 6.44 -7.98 -8.30
C MET A 137 5.38 -7.92 -9.41
N LEU A 138 4.32 -7.12 -9.20
CA LEU A 138 3.25 -6.92 -10.19
C LEU A 138 3.78 -6.46 -11.55
N THR A 139 4.80 -5.59 -11.54
CA THR A 139 5.34 -4.95 -12.75
C THR A 139 6.61 -5.60 -13.28
N SER A 140 7.19 -6.53 -12.53
CA SER A 140 8.54 -7.06 -12.77
C SER A 140 9.63 -5.98 -12.86
N ASP A 141 9.39 -4.78 -12.33
CA ASP A 141 10.38 -3.70 -12.21
C ASP A 141 10.99 -3.70 -10.81
N GLU A 142 12.02 -4.52 -10.61
CA GLU A 142 12.74 -4.60 -9.34
C GLU A 142 13.44 -3.28 -8.91
N ASN A 143 13.57 -2.31 -9.80
CA ASN A 143 14.20 -1.02 -9.50
C ASN A 143 13.16 0.08 -9.17
N PHE A 144 11.86 -0.25 -9.21
CA PHE A 144 10.81 0.68 -8.83
C PHE A 144 10.94 1.11 -7.36
N THR A 145 10.76 2.40 -7.11
CA THR A 145 10.70 2.98 -5.76
C THR A 145 9.54 3.94 -5.65
N ILE A 146 8.89 3.98 -4.49
CA ILE A 146 7.88 5.00 -4.21
C ILE A 146 8.59 6.34 -3.95
N PRO A 147 8.30 7.42 -4.70
CA PRO A 147 8.84 8.74 -4.41
C PRO A 147 8.23 9.33 -3.14
N TYR A 148 8.83 10.38 -2.61
CA TYR A 148 8.25 11.16 -1.53
C TYR A 148 7.84 12.55 -2.00
N TRP A 149 6.88 13.15 -1.32
CA TRP A 149 6.57 14.57 -1.42
C TRP A 149 7.12 15.28 -0.20
N ASP A 150 8.03 16.23 -0.42
CA ASP A 150 8.51 17.11 0.63
C ASP A 150 7.53 18.25 0.85
N TRP A 151 6.65 18.09 1.85
CA TRP A 151 5.56 19.03 2.14
C TRP A 151 5.89 20.04 3.23
N ARG A 152 7.10 20.00 3.82
CA ARG A 152 7.45 20.75 5.05
C ARG A 152 7.23 22.26 4.94
N ASP A 153 7.50 22.83 3.76
CA ASP A 153 7.36 24.26 3.47
C ASP A 153 6.22 24.57 2.48
N ALA A 154 5.39 23.57 2.17
CA ALA A 154 4.31 23.70 1.19
C ALA A 154 3.13 24.47 1.79
N ALA A 155 2.75 25.59 1.16
CA ALA A 155 1.58 26.38 1.59
C ALA A 155 0.25 25.76 1.13
N ASN A 156 0.29 24.99 0.03
CA ASN A 156 -0.83 24.26 -0.54
C ASN A 156 -0.35 22.87 -0.99
N CYS A 157 -1.25 22.04 -1.51
CA CYS A 157 -0.86 20.77 -2.11
C CYS A 157 -0.23 20.99 -3.50
N ASP A 158 1.10 21.11 -3.54
CA ASP A 158 1.85 21.36 -4.79
C ASP A 158 1.79 20.17 -5.78
N ILE A 159 1.47 18.97 -5.28
CA ILE A 159 1.28 17.76 -6.08
C ILE A 159 -0.18 17.54 -6.52
N CYS A 160 -1.11 18.39 -6.09
CA CYS A 160 -2.53 18.30 -6.45
C CYS A 160 -2.80 19.00 -7.79
N THR A 161 -2.19 18.45 -8.84
CA THR A 161 -2.39 18.85 -10.25
C THR A 161 -2.63 17.60 -11.09
N ASP A 162 -3.24 17.76 -12.27
CA ASP A 162 -3.48 16.63 -13.18
C ASP A 162 -2.20 16.03 -13.77
N GLU A 163 -1.07 16.72 -13.58
CA GLU A 163 0.25 16.22 -13.90
C GLU A 163 0.78 15.19 -12.86
N TYR A 164 0.28 15.25 -11.62
CA TYR A 164 0.70 14.43 -10.48
C TYR A 164 -0.49 13.67 -9.89
N MET A 165 -1.00 14.07 -8.73
CA MET A 165 -1.98 13.30 -7.95
C MET A 165 -3.44 13.69 -8.22
N GLY A 166 -3.67 14.58 -9.18
CA GLY A 166 -4.98 15.10 -9.57
C GLY A 166 -5.24 16.51 -9.06
N GLY A 167 -5.71 17.37 -9.95
CA GLY A 167 -6.15 18.72 -9.64
C GLY A 167 -7.50 18.73 -8.92
N ARG A 168 -7.91 19.90 -8.44
CA ARG A 168 -9.27 20.11 -7.92
C ARG A 168 -10.25 20.27 -9.08
N ASP A 169 -11.41 19.61 -9.01
CA ASP A 169 -12.46 19.79 -10.01
C ASP A 169 -13.02 21.23 -9.97
N PRO A 170 -13.03 21.97 -11.10
CA PRO A 170 -13.55 23.34 -11.18
C PRO A 170 -15.04 23.48 -10.89
N ALA A 171 -15.84 22.44 -11.17
CA ALA A 171 -17.28 22.40 -10.97
C ALA A 171 -17.68 21.88 -9.58
N ASN A 172 -16.89 20.95 -9.02
CA ASN A 172 -17.11 20.45 -7.66
C ASN A 172 -15.80 20.41 -6.86
N PRO A 173 -15.54 21.40 -5.99
CA PRO A 173 -14.28 21.51 -5.26
C PRO A 173 -13.99 20.36 -4.27
N ASN A 174 -14.92 19.43 -4.05
CA ASN A 174 -14.73 18.23 -3.24
C ASN A 174 -14.31 16.99 -4.05
N LEU A 175 -14.18 17.11 -5.38
CA LEU A 175 -13.75 16.04 -6.28
C LEU A 175 -12.38 16.36 -6.90
N LEU A 176 -11.72 15.30 -7.35
CA LEU A 176 -10.56 15.41 -8.23
C LEU A 176 -11.02 15.78 -9.63
N SER A 177 -10.21 16.60 -10.32
CA SER A 177 -10.39 16.97 -11.71
C SER A 177 -10.61 15.73 -12.58
N PRO A 178 -11.63 15.73 -13.46
CA PRO A 178 -11.89 14.62 -14.38
C PRO A 178 -10.74 14.32 -15.34
N ALA A 179 -9.76 15.22 -15.49
CA ALA A 179 -8.57 14.98 -16.31
C ALA A 179 -7.53 14.08 -15.60
N SER A 180 -7.62 13.91 -14.28
CA SER A 180 -6.82 12.95 -13.53
C SER A 180 -7.47 11.57 -13.54
N PHE A 181 -6.70 10.51 -13.82
CA PHE A 181 -7.23 9.15 -13.75
C PHE A 181 -7.63 8.74 -12.31
N PHE A 182 -7.10 9.42 -11.29
CA PHE A 182 -7.49 9.21 -9.90
C PHE A 182 -8.96 9.60 -9.65
N SER A 183 -9.55 10.50 -10.47
CA SER A 183 -10.99 10.83 -10.37
C SER A 183 -11.91 9.63 -10.62
N SER A 184 -11.40 8.58 -11.30
CA SER A 184 -12.15 7.35 -11.58
C SER A 184 -12.04 6.30 -10.48
N TRP A 185 -11.22 6.54 -9.45
CA TRP A 185 -11.03 5.59 -8.36
C TRP A 185 -12.23 5.59 -7.43
N GLN A 186 -12.65 4.39 -7.03
CA GLN A 186 -13.66 4.18 -6.01
C GLN A 186 -12.97 3.76 -4.71
N VAL A 187 -13.47 4.29 -3.58
CA VAL A 187 -13.05 3.92 -2.23
C VAL A 187 -13.91 2.77 -1.73
#